data_AF-A0A921IM83-F1
#
_entry.id   AF-A0A921IM83-F1
#
_cell.length_a   1.000
_cell.length_b   1.000
_cell.length_c   1.000
_cell.angle_alpha   90.00
_cell.angle_beta   90.00
_cell.angle_gamma   90.00
#
_symmetry.space_group_name_H-M   'P 1'
#
loop_
_entity.id
_entity.type
_entity.pdbx_description
1 polymer ?
#
loop_
_entity_poly.entity_id
_entity_poly.type
_entity_poly.pdbx_seq_one_letter_code
_entity_poly.pdbx_strand_id
1 'polypeptide(L)'
;NLENIGWAKPGRECLYNIYIMEEIHTILSAGAGGSTKLVIPGKRHGKIERIFNFKYPTEYIDRFEEILARKKGVEDFYERCAAQTLCKP
;
A
#
# COMPACT_ATOMS: atom_id res chain seq x y z
N ASN A 1 -12.90 18.34 13.39
CA ASN A 1 -11.97 17.50 12.61
C ASN A 1 -12.77 16.27 12.15
N LEU A 2 -13.00 16.09 10.84
CA LEU A 2 -13.79 14.99 10.23
C LEU A 2 -12.90 14.02 9.43
N GLU A 3 -11.58 14.04 9.66
CA GLU A 3 -10.60 13.28 8.87
C GLU A 3 -10.74 11.75 8.98
N ASN A 4 -11.46 11.24 9.99
CA ASN A 4 -11.59 9.80 10.26
C ASN A 4 -13.05 9.31 10.29
N ILE A 5 -13.90 9.86 9.42
CA ILE A 5 -15.29 9.41 9.29
C ILE A 5 -15.39 8.32 8.21
N GLY A 6 -15.81 7.14 8.62
CA GLY A 6 -16.11 6.03 7.72
C GLY A 6 -17.47 6.20 7.05
N TRP A 7 -17.54 5.89 5.76
CA TRP A 7 -18.78 5.87 4.98
C TRP A 7 -19.09 4.44 4.53
N ALA A 8 -20.37 4.07 4.58
CA ALA A 8 -20.86 2.81 4.07
C ALA A 8 -22.24 3.00 3.45
N LYS A 9 -22.64 2.10 2.55
CA LYS A 9 -24.00 2.06 2.03
C LYS A 9 -24.99 1.74 3.16
N PRO A 10 -26.26 2.17 3.08
CA PRO A 10 -27.28 1.79 4.06
C PRO A 10 -27.35 0.28 4.26
N GLY A 11 -27.45 -0.16 5.51
CA GLY A 11 -27.47 -1.59 5.88
C GLY A 11 -26.13 -2.32 5.73
N ARG A 12 -25.00 -1.59 5.61
CA ARG A 12 -23.65 -2.16 5.49
C ARG A 12 -22.74 -1.61 6.57
N GLU A 13 -21.80 -2.44 7.01
CA GLU A 13 -20.76 -2.04 7.94
C GLU A 13 -19.64 -1.26 7.23
N CYS A 14 -19.08 -0.26 7.91
CA CYS A 14 -17.89 0.45 7.44
C CYS A 14 -16.64 -0.21 8.02
N LEU A 15 -16.00 -1.09 7.24
CA LEU A 15 -14.81 -1.85 7.66
C LEU A 15 -13.49 -1.13 7.33
N TYR A 16 -13.55 0.12 6.85
CA TYR A 16 -12.38 0.86 6.37
C TYR A 16 -11.27 0.96 7.42
N ASN A 17 -11.64 1.35 8.66
CA ASN A 17 -10.67 1.50 9.75
C ASN A 17 -10.01 0.18 10.14
N ILE A 18 -10.72 -0.94 9.97
CA ILE A 18 -10.17 -2.28 10.21
C ILE A 18 -9.14 -2.59 9.14
N TYR A 19 -9.50 -2.46 7.85
CA TYR A 19 -8.60 -2.78 6.75
C TYR A 19 -7.33 -1.92 6.71
N ILE A 20 -7.44 -0.65 7.10
CA ILE A 20 -6.28 0.25 7.11
C ILE A 20 -5.30 -0.07 8.25
N MET A 21 -5.82 -0.40 9.43
CA MET A 21 -5.04 -0.69 10.63
C MET A 21 -4.49 -2.11 10.64
N GLU A 22 -5.24 -3.09 10.12
CA GLU A 22 -4.80 -4.48 10.11
C GLU A 22 -3.62 -4.70 9.17
N GLU A 23 -2.66 -5.52 9.60
CA GLU A 23 -1.42 -5.82 8.89
C GLU A 23 -1.58 -6.97 7.87
N ILE A 24 -2.80 -7.20 7.37
CA ILE A 24 -3.13 -8.34 6.51
C ILE A 24 -3.51 -7.95 5.08
N HIS A 25 -3.86 -6.69 4.83
CA HIS A 25 -4.27 -6.20 3.51
C HIS A 25 -3.22 -5.27 2.90
N THR A 26 -2.96 -5.45 1.60
CA THR A 26 -2.24 -4.46 0.82
C THR A 26 -3.17 -3.29 0.51
N ILE A 27 -2.67 -2.07 0.66
CA ILE A 27 -3.40 -0.82 0.40
C ILE A 27 -2.60 -0.05 -0.64
N LEU A 28 -3.19 0.13 -1.82
CA LEU A 28 -2.60 0.96 -2.87
C LEU A 28 -3.10 2.39 -2.70
N SER A 29 -2.17 3.34 -2.67
CA SER A 29 -2.51 4.75 -2.59
C SER A 29 -2.31 5.42 -3.96
N ALA A 30 -3.32 6.19 -4.37
CA ALA A 30 -3.27 7.02 -5.57
C ALA A 30 -3.38 8.50 -5.17
N GLY A 31 -2.51 9.33 -5.72
CA GLY A 31 -2.48 10.77 -5.44
C GLY A 31 -1.30 11.21 -4.56
N ALA A 32 -1.11 12.53 -4.48
CA ALA A 32 -0.01 13.14 -3.76
C ALA A 32 -0.12 12.92 -2.25
N GLY A 33 1.01 12.67 -1.59
CA GLY A 33 1.09 12.36 -0.16
C GLY A 33 0.64 10.95 0.21
N GLY A 34 0.31 10.13 -0.78
CA GLY A 34 -0.14 8.75 -0.59
C GLY A 34 0.92 7.82 0.01
N SER A 35 0.48 6.84 0.80
CA SER A 35 1.31 5.74 1.31
C SER A 35 0.72 4.41 0.88
N THR A 36 1.39 3.72 -0.02
CA THR A 36 1.08 2.34 -0.38
C THR A 36 1.65 1.42 0.71
N LYS A 37 0.81 0.58 1.32
CA LYS A 37 1.16 -0.43 2.33
C LYS A 37 1.16 -1.80 1.65
N LEU A 38 2.31 -2.44 1.55
CA LEU A 38 2.47 -3.78 0.99
C LEU A 38 2.62 -4.80 2.12
N VAL A 39 1.89 -5.91 2.00
CA VAL A 39 1.95 -7.03 2.94
C VAL A 39 2.12 -8.34 2.17
N ILE A 40 2.85 -9.30 2.76
CA ILE A 40 3.11 -10.59 2.13
C ILE A 40 1.82 -11.42 2.15
N PRO A 41 1.30 -11.87 0.98
CA PRO A 41 0.10 -12.70 0.94
C PRO A 41 0.24 -13.96 1.79
N GLY A 42 -0.78 -14.30 2.56
CA GLY A 42 -0.83 -15.54 3.36
C GLY A 42 0.05 -15.56 4.62
N LYS A 43 0.77 -14.47 4.96
CA LYS A 43 1.52 -14.35 6.21
C LYS A 43 0.87 -13.32 7.15
N ARG A 44 0.26 -13.79 8.23
CA ARG A 44 -0.24 -12.92 9.31
C ARG A 44 0.97 -12.40 10.12
N HIS A 45 1.04 -11.08 10.34
CA HIS A 45 2.19 -10.39 10.98
C HIS A 45 3.51 -10.49 10.17
N GLY A 46 3.41 -10.54 8.84
CA GLY A 46 4.57 -10.43 7.97
C GLY A 46 5.18 -9.02 7.97
N LYS A 47 6.42 -8.89 7.46
CA LYS A 47 7.04 -7.59 7.26
C LYS A 47 6.17 -6.72 6.33
N ILE A 48 5.86 -5.51 6.78
CA ILE A 48 5.18 -4.48 5.98
C ILE A 48 6.23 -3.63 5.28
N GLU A 49 6.05 -3.41 3.98
CA GLU A 49 6.83 -2.42 3.23
C GLU A 49 5.92 -1.28 2.78
N ARG A 50 6.45 -0.06 2.77
CA ARG A 50 5.69 1.12 2.40
C ARG A 50 6.39 1.88 1.28
N ILE A 51 5.61 2.29 0.30
CA ILE A 51 6.05 3.14 -0.81
C ILE A 51 5.31 4.45 -0.70
N PHE A 52 6.06 5.55 -0.61
CA PHE A 52 5.52 6.88 -0.42
C PHE A 52 5.55 7.68 -1.72
N ASN A 53 4.40 8.27 -2.01
CA ASN A 53 4.22 9.27 -3.04
C ASN A 53 4.76 10.62 -2.58
N PHE A 54 5.21 11.45 -3.53
CA PHE A 54 5.56 12.83 -3.22
C PHE A 54 4.34 13.61 -2.76
N LYS A 55 4.57 14.66 -1.95
CA LYS A 55 3.49 15.48 -1.40
C LYS A 55 3.10 16.59 -2.36
N TYR A 56 4.06 17.15 -3.09
CA TYR A 56 3.83 18.32 -3.94
C TYR A 56 3.93 17.97 -5.43
N PRO A 57 3.09 18.58 -6.29
CA PRO A 57 3.12 18.32 -7.74
C PRO A 57 4.47 18.61 -8.39
N THR A 58 5.19 19.62 -7.93
CA THR A 58 6.53 19.97 -8.47
C THR A 58 7.52 18.83 -8.30
N GLU A 59 7.48 18.11 -7.17
CA GLU A 59 8.35 16.95 -6.95
C GLU A 59 8.08 15.82 -7.96
N TYR A 60 6.83 15.65 -8.40
CA TYR A 60 6.52 14.68 -9.46
C TYR A 60 7.09 15.07 -10.81
N ILE A 61 7.18 16.38 -11.09
CA ILE A 61 7.73 16.90 -12.34
C ILE A 61 9.25 16.79 -12.31
N ASP A 62 9.87 17.30 -11.26
CA ASP A 62 11.33 17.41 -11.14
C ASP A 62 12.01 16.06 -10.90
N ARG A 63 11.30 15.11 -10.27
CA ARG A 63 11.84 13.81 -9.84
C ARG A 63 10.99 12.65 -10.36
N PHE A 64 10.50 12.78 -11.59
CA PHE A 64 9.61 11.79 -12.20
C PHE A 64 10.21 10.37 -12.23
N GLU A 65 11.49 10.26 -12.61
CA GLU A 65 12.19 8.97 -12.64
C GLU A 65 12.27 8.32 -11.25
N GLU A 66 12.44 9.12 -10.20
CA GLU A 66 12.50 8.61 -8.84
C GLU A 66 11.15 8.02 -8.41
N ILE A 67 10.04 8.68 -8.73
CA ILE A 67 8.72 8.13 -8.38
C ILE A 67 8.39 6.88 -9.21
N LEU A 68 8.84 6.79 -10.46
CA LEU A 68 8.73 5.57 -11.26
C LEU A 68 9.53 4.42 -10.63
N ALA A 69 10.78 4.66 -10.24
CA ALA A 69 11.62 3.67 -9.57
C ALA A 69 11.00 3.20 -8.24
N ARG A 70 10.45 4.13 -7.44
CA ARG A 70 9.70 3.79 -6.22
C ARG A 70 8.50 2.89 -6.52
N LYS A 71 7.75 3.16 -7.59
CA LYS A 71 6.59 2.36 -8.01
C LYS A 71 6.98 0.95 -8.46
N LYS A 72 8.13 0.80 -9.12
CA LYS A 72 8.68 -0.52 -9.48
C LYS A 72 8.91 -1.42 -8.24
N GLY A 73 9.18 -0.82 -7.08
CA GLY A 73 9.29 -1.54 -5.82
C GLY A 73 8.04 -2.38 -5.45
N VAL A 74 6.85 -2.09 -6.00
CA VAL A 74 5.66 -2.94 -5.85
C VAL A 74 5.85 -4.27 -6.58
N GLU A 75 6.32 -4.25 -7.82
CA GLU A 75 6.58 -5.44 -8.63
C GLU A 75 7.69 -6.26 -7.96
N ASP A 76 8.81 -5.61 -7.63
CA ASP A 76 9.95 -6.24 -6.97
C ASP A 76 9.53 -6.92 -5.65
N PHE A 77 8.61 -6.32 -4.90
CA PHE A 77 8.09 -6.89 -3.66
C PHE A 77 7.35 -8.21 -3.91
N TYR A 78 6.45 -8.26 -4.89
CA TYR A 78 5.68 -9.46 -5.19
C TYR A 78 6.49 -10.53 -5.90
N GLU A 79 7.48 -10.17 -6.71
CA GLU A 79 8.43 -11.12 -7.28
C GLU A 79 9.23 -11.84 -6.19
N ARG A 80 9.73 -11.11 -5.18
CA ARG A 80 10.38 -11.72 -4.00
C ARG A 80 9.43 -12.63 -3.22
N CYS A 81 8.16 -12.24 -3.07
CA CYS A 81 7.16 -13.06 -2.39
C CYS A 81 6.86 -14.37 -3.15
N ALA A 82 6.76 -14.30 -4.48
CA ALA A 82 6.54 -15.47 -5.34
C ALA A 82 7.73 -16.44 -5.25
N ALA A 83 8.95 -15.93 -5.35
CA ALA A 83 10.17 -16.73 -5.21
C ALA A 83 10.26 -17.45 -3.85
N GLN A 84 9.86 -16.77 -2.76
CA GLN A 84 9.81 -17.38 -1.41
C GLN A 84 8.71 -18.43 -1.25
N THR A 85 7.66 -18.39 -2.06
CA THR A 85 6.55 -19.36 -2.02
C THR A 85 6.91 -20.64 -2.78
N LEU A 86 7.65 -20.51 -3.88
CA LEU A 86 8.18 -21.62 -4.69
C LEU A 86 9.33 -22.39 -4.02
N CYS A 87 10.00 -21.79 -3.02
CA CYS A 87 11.14 -22.40 -2.33
C CYS A 87 10.76 -23.14 -1.03
N LYS A 88 9.47 -23.40 -0.78
CA LYS A 88 9.02 -24.23 0.33
C LYS A 88 8.77 -25.67 -0.14
N PRO A 89 9.34 -26.70 0.52
CA PRO A 89 8.98 -28.09 0.26
C PRO A 89 7.52 -28.38 0.65
#